data_AF-A0A7S0GHC9-F1
#
_entry.id   AF-A0A7S0GHC9-F1
#
_cell.length_a   1.000
_cell.length_b   1.000
_cell.length_c   1.000
_cell.angle_alpha   90.00
_cell.angle_beta   90.00
_cell.angle_gamma   90.00
#
_symmetry.space_group_name_H-M   'P 1'
#
loop_
_entity.id
_entity.type
_entity.pdbx_description
1 polymer ?
#
loop_
_entity_poly.entity_id
_entity_poly.type
_entity_poly.pdbx_seq_one_letter_code
_entity_poly.pdbx_strand_id
1 'polypeptide(L)'
;MSRLVAHVTNEEQQGGSHSRQKSADDLAKAPEVVLLCALGSQKEALGLICQCGGLEALSLVATIGHLSAINVLHMAAKAKPHAVIDAEGHLSIMDVISSNSSKQEHDHIHNDSRVIVLTSCFSMLATMCKDATRDIIASSEKCPSCIDVASNIICLSTDKMSRRKEIALKDINSCSSSPSGDNEEREVAIAAANVADLQIGETP
;
A
#
# COMPACT_ATOMS: atom_id res chain seq x y z
N MET A 1 1.93 -33.76 -36.79
CA MET A 1 2.97 -34.64 -36.21
C MET A 1 4.32 -33.94 -36.32
N SER A 2 5.18 -34.12 -35.32
CA SER A 2 6.56 -33.60 -35.18
C SER A 2 6.66 -32.17 -34.60
N ARG A 3 6.79 -32.04 -33.27
CA ARG A 3 8.03 -32.10 -32.44
C ARG A 3 8.64 -30.71 -32.27
N LEU A 4 8.32 -30.03 -31.16
CA LEU A 4 9.27 -29.13 -30.52
C LEU A 4 9.56 -29.69 -29.13
N VAL A 5 10.79 -30.18 -29.00
CA VAL A 5 11.34 -30.89 -27.85
C VAL A 5 11.81 -29.87 -26.82
N ALA A 6 11.63 -30.25 -25.56
CA ALA A 6 12.07 -29.57 -24.35
C ALA A 6 13.52 -29.05 -24.43
N HIS A 7 13.71 -27.80 -24.01
CA HIS A 7 14.93 -27.36 -23.36
C HIS A 7 14.60 -27.01 -21.91
N VAL A 8 14.60 -28.04 -21.07
CA VAL A 8 14.83 -27.90 -19.63
C VAL A 8 16.34 -27.85 -19.47
N THR A 9 16.89 -26.67 -19.18
CA THR A 9 18.25 -26.56 -18.64
C THR A 9 18.14 -26.32 -17.15
N ASN A 10 18.63 -27.32 -16.43
CA ASN A 10 18.78 -27.41 -15.00
C ASN A 10 20.00 -26.58 -14.58
N GLU A 11 19.82 -25.47 -13.87
CA GLU A 11 20.89 -24.81 -13.13
C GLU A 11 20.42 -24.50 -11.71
N GLU A 12 20.78 -25.40 -10.79
CA GLU A 12 20.73 -25.15 -9.36
C GLU A 12 22.05 -24.56 -8.85
N GLN A 13 21.89 -23.54 -8.00
CA GLN A 13 22.73 -23.16 -6.86
C GLN A 13 24.08 -22.44 -7.12
N GLN A 14 24.03 -21.10 -7.06
CA GLN A 14 24.58 -20.29 -5.95
C GLN A 14 24.47 -18.79 -6.28
N GLY A 15 23.75 -18.00 -5.46
CA GLY A 15 23.59 -16.54 -5.61
C GLY A 15 22.15 -16.04 -5.84
N GLY A 16 21.17 -16.58 -5.11
CA GLY A 16 19.74 -16.54 -5.47
C GLY A 16 18.93 -15.27 -5.17
N SER A 17 19.54 -14.14 -4.81
CA SER A 17 18.79 -12.91 -4.46
C SER A 17 18.78 -11.85 -5.56
N HIS A 18 19.80 -11.79 -6.41
CA HIS A 18 19.90 -10.77 -7.47
C HIS A 18 19.28 -11.18 -8.81
N SER A 19 19.23 -12.48 -9.14
CA SER A 19 18.62 -12.95 -10.40
C SER A 19 17.10 -12.79 -10.42
N ARG A 20 16.42 -13.12 -9.30
CA ARG A 20 14.95 -13.02 -9.17
C ARG A 20 14.45 -11.58 -9.17
N GLN A 21 15.21 -10.66 -8.57
CA GLN A 21 14.81 -9.26 -8.53
C GLN A 21 14.95 -8.59 -9.91
N LYS A 22 15.99 -8.97 -10.68
CA LYS A 22 16.15 -8.53 -12.07
C LYS A 22 15.00 -9.01 -12.96
N SER A 23 14.56 -10.27 -12.82
CA SER A 23 13.42 -10.78 -13.60
C SER A 23 12.08 -10.12 -13.26
N ALA A 24 11.88 -9.68 -12.01
CA ALA A 24 10.66 -8.96 -11.61
C ALA A 24 10.62 -7.53 -12.18
N ASP A 25 11.76 -6.84 -12.14
CA ASP A 25 11.89 -5.50 -12.73
C ASP A 25 11.75 -5.52 -14.26
N ASP A 26 12.23 -6.59 -14.90
CA ASP A 26 12.08 -6.78 -16.34
C ASP A 26 10.62 -7.08 -16.72
N LEU A 27 9.91 -7.88 -15.90
CA LEU A 27 8.48 -8.14 -16.10
C LEU A 27 7.63 -6.86 -15.96
N ALA A 28 7.91 -6.04 -14.95
CA ALA A 28 7.21 -4.76 -14.76
C ALA A 28 7.37 -3.80 -15.94
N LYS A 29 8.47 -3.92 -16.70
CA LYS A 29 8.78 -3.09 -17.88
C LYS A 29 8.34 -3.73 -19.19
N ALA A 30 7.79 -4.94 -19.16
CA ALA A 30 7.30 -5.60 -20.36
C ALA A 30 6.19 -4.73 -21.01
N PRO A 31 6.25 -4.48 -22.33
CA PRO A 31 5.30 -3.59 -22.99
C PRO A 31 3.85 -4.06 -22.85
N GLU A 32 3.63 -5.37 -22.75
CA GLU A 32 2.32 -5.98 -22.52
C GLU A 32 1.76 -5.61 -21.14
N VAL A 33 2.61 -5.58 -20.10
CA VAL A 33 2.23 -5.19 -18.74
C VAL A 33 1.88 -3.71 -18.70
N VAL A 34 2.70 -2.87 -19.33
CA VAL A 34 2.46 -1.43 -19.41
C VAL A 34 1.15 -1.15 -20.14
N LEU A 35 0.92 -1.79 -21.29
CA LEU A 35 -0.31 -1.66 -22.06
C LEU A 35 -1.53 -2.14 -21.27
N LEU A 36 -1.44 -3.30 -20.61
CA LEU A 36 -2.53 -3.86 -19.82
C LEU A 36 -2.90 -2.93 -18.65
N CYS A 37 -1.91 -2.39 -17.94
CA CYS A 37 -2.15 -1.42 -16.88
C CYS A 37 -2.77 -0.12 -17.42
N ALA A 38 -2.31 0.37 -18.58
CA ALA A 38 -2.83 1.57 -19.22
C ALA A 38 -4.30 1.40 -19.63
N LEU A 39 -4.65 0.27 -20.25
CA LEU A 39 -6.02 -0.09 -20.61
C LEU A 39 -6.89 -0.28 -19.36
N GLY A 40 -6.39 -0.99 -18.34
CA GLY A 40 -7.09 -1.21 -17.08
C GLY A 40 -7.38 0.06 -16.29
N SER A 41 -6.57 1.10 -16.49
CA SER A 41 -6.79 2.41 -15.89
C SER A 41 -7.94 3.19 -16.55
N GLN A 42 -8.47 2.72 -17.70
CA GLN A 42 -9.62 3.31 -18.36
C GLN A 42 -10.90 2.59 -17.94
N LYS A 43 -11.89 3.34 -17.46
CA LYS A 43 -13.16 2.79 -16.95
C LYS A 43 -13.91 1.98 -18.02
N GLU A 44 -13.84 2.44 -19.27
CA GLU A 44 -14.48 1.86 -20.43
C GLU A 44 -13.87 0.48 -20.78
N ALA A 45 -12.56 0.34 -20.66
CA ALA A 45 -11.84 -0.90 -20.97
C ALA A 45 -11.79 -1.88 -19.79
N LEU A 46 -11.89 -1.38 -18.54
CA LEU A 46 -11.86 -2.20 -17.33
C LEU A 46 -12.94 -3.30 -17.35
N GLY A 47 -14.14 -2.99 -17.84
CA GLY A 47 -15.22 -3.97 -17.98
C GLY A 47 -14.87 -5.16 -18.89
N LEU A 48 -14.17 -4.90 -19.99
CA LEU A 48 -13.70 -5.92 -20.94
C LEU A 48 -12.51 -6.70 -20.36
N ILE A 49 -11.60 -6.02 -19.67
CA ILE A 49 -10.47 -6.65 -18.98
C ILE A 49 -10.95 -7.68 -17.95
N CYS A 50 -12.01 -7.36 -17.20
CA CYS A 50 -12.66 -8.30 -16.29
C CYS A 50 -13.24 -9.55 -16.99
N GLN A 51 -13.60 -9.47 -18.27
CA GLN A 51 -14.21 -10.57 -19.02
C GLN A 51 -13.19 -11.44 -19.75
N CYS A 52 -12.03 -10.89 -20.08
CA CYS A 52 -11.03 -11.54 -20.92
C CYS A 52 -9.86 -12.16 -20.13
N GLY A 53 -10.01 -12.38 -18.83
CA GLY A 53 -8.94 -12.93 -17.98
C GLY A 53 -7.81 -11.94 -17.67
N GLY A 54 -8.06 -10.64 -17.84
CA GLY A 54 -7.04 -9.62 -17.64
C GLY A 54 -6.76 -9.34 -16.16
N LEU A 55 -7.70 -9.65 -15.26
CA LEU A 55 -7.50 -9.47 -13.82
C LEU A 55 -6.51 -10.49 -13.25
N GLU A 56 -6.45 -11.69 -13.81
CA GLU A 56 -5.54 -12.76 -13.44
C GLU A 56 -4.11 -12.36 -13.80
N ALA A 57 -3.91 -11.82 -15.01
CA ALA A 57 -2.63 -11.25 -15.41
C ALA A 57 -2.21 -10.07 -14.53
N LEU A 58 -3.15 -9.17 -14.20
CA LEU A 58 -2.89 -8.04 -13.29
C LEU A 58 -2.60 -8.52 -11.85
N SER A 59 -3.26 -9.58 -11.39
CA SER A 59 -3.03 -10.21 -10.09
C SER A 59 -1.59 -10.71 -9.98
N LEU A 60 -1.12 -11.46 -10.98
CA LEU A 60 0.26 -11.93 -11.06
C LEU A 60 1.26 -10.77 -11.04
N VAL A 61 1.02 -9.73 -11.83
CA VAL A 61 1.89 -8.54 -11.84
C VAL A 61 1.81 -7.76 -10.52
N ALA A 62 0.67 -7.76 -9.84
CA ALA A 62 0.53 -7.11 -8.54
C ALA A 62 1.36 -7.82 -7.46
N THR A 63 1.56 -9.14 -7.52
CA THR A 63 2.37 -9.90 -6.52
C THR A 63 3.81 -9.38 -6.38
N ILE A 64 4.39 -8.81 -7.45
CA ILE A 64 5.74 -8.21 -7.42
C ILE A 64 5.75 -6.77 -6.89
N GLY A 65 4.60 -6.24 -6.44
CA GLY A 65 4.47 -4.88 -5.92
C GLY A 65 4.34 -3.80 -7.00
N HIS A 66 3.93 -4.16 -8.22
CA HIS A 66 3.79 -3.20 -9.31
C HIS A 66 2.57 -2.27 -9.09
N LEU A 67 2.86 -1.00 -8.76
CA LEU A 67 1.85 -0.04 -8.32
C LEU A 67 0.70 0.16 -9.31
N SER A 68 0.99 0.27 -10.61
CA SER A 68 -0.06 0.48 -11.61
C SER A 68 -1.02 -0.72 -11.68
N ALA A 69 -0.52 -1.94 -11.54
CA ALA A 69 -1.37 -3.13 -11.52
C ALA A 69 -2.25 -3.17 -10.27
N ILE A 70 -1.68 -2.84 -9.11
CA ILE A 70 -2.41 -2.71 -7.84
C ILE A 70 -3.53 -1.68 -7.97
N ASN A 71 -3.25 -0.52 -8.56
CA ASN A 71 -4.25 0.53 -8.76
C ASN A 71 -5.38 0.09 -9.70
N VAL A 72 -5.08 -0.64 -10.77
CA VAL A 72 -6.12 -1.21 -11.65
C VAL A 72 -6.96 -2.25 -10.91
N LEU A 73 -6.34 -3.14 -10.13
CA LEU A 73 -7.08 -4.09 -9.29
C LEU A 73 -7.95 -3.37 -8.27
N HIS A 74 -7.50 -2.24 -7.72
CA HIS A 74 -8.31 -1.42 -6.82
C HIS A 74 -9.52 -0.82 -7.54
N MET A 75 -9.35 -0.34 -8.77
CA MET A 75 -10.47 0.13 -9.60
C MET A 75 -11.45 -1.01 -9.90
N ALA A 76 -10.95 -2.19 -10.24
CA ALA A 76 -11.75 -3.39 -10.44
C ALA A 76 -12.51 -3.77 -9.16
N ALA A 77 -11.86 -3.71 -8.00
CA ALA A 77 -12.45 -4.05 -6.71
C ALA A 77 -13.63 -3.14 -6.36
N LYS A 78 -13.55 -1.84 -6.69
CA LYS A 78 -14.66 -0.89 -6.51
C LYS A 78 -15.86 -1.19 -7.42
N ALA A 79 -15.62 -1.75 -8.61
CA ALA A 79 -16.66 -1.98 -9.61
C ALA A 79 -17.27 -3.38 -9.54
N LYS A 80 -16.43 -4.40 -9.33
CA LYS A 80 -16.74 -5.83 -9.37
C LYS A 80 -15.84 -6.59 -8.37
N PRO A 81 -16.08 -6.46 -7.05
CA PRO A 81 -15.21 -7.05 -6.03
C PRO A 81 -15.08 -8.58 -6.14
N HIS A 82 -16.16 -9.28 -6.50
CA HIS A 82 -16.14 -10.74 -6.71
C HIS A 82 -15.19 -11.16 -7.84
N ALA A 83 -15.14 -10.42 -8.95
CA ALA A 83 -14.23 -10.73 -10.05
C ALA A 83 -12.75 -10.61 -9.62
N VAL A 84 -12.45 -9.73 -8.66
CA VAL A 84 -11.10 -9.60 -8.09
C VAL A 84 -10.79 -10.73 -7.11
N ILE A 85 -11.79 -11.27 -6.40
CA ILE A 85 -11.64 -12.49 -5.60
C ILE A 85 -11.35 -13.68 -6.51
N ASP A 86 -12.16 -13.85 -7.57
CA ASP A 86 -12.04 -14.97 -8.51
C ASP A 86 -10.67 -14.97 -9.22
N ALA A 87 -10.13 -13.79 -9.52
CA ALA A 87 -8.79 -13.61 -10.09
C ALA A 87 -7.66 -13.65 -9.05
N GLU A 88 -7.95 -14.03 -7.79
CA GLU A 88 -7.02 -14.09 -6.67
C GLU A 88 -6.30 -12.76 -6.37
N GLY A 89 -6.82 -11.62 -6.86
CA GLY A 89 -6.19 -10.31 -6.71
C GLY A 89 -5.98 -9.94 -5.25
N HIS A 90 -6.93 -10.27 -4.38
CA HIS A 90 -6.82 -10.04 -2.94
C HIS A 90 -5.64 -10.81 -2.31
N LEU A 91 -5.37 -12.05 -2.73
CA LEU A 91 -4.24 -12.84 -2.24
C LEU A 91 -2.92 -12.22 -2.69
N SER A 92 -2.84 -11.78 -3.94
CA SER A 92 -1.67 -11.09 -4.48
C SER A 92 -1.34 -9.80 -3.70
N ILE A 93 -2.36 -9.05 -3.29
CA ILE A 93 -2.17 -7.87 -2.43
C ILE A 93 -1.68 -8.26 -1.03
N MET A 94 -2.27 -9.30 -0.44
CA MET A 94 -1.82 -9.80 0.87
C MET A 94 -0.38 -10.30 0.82
N ASP A 95 0.05 -10.91 -0.29
CA ASP A 95 1.44 -11.33 -0.50
C ASP A 95 2.40 -10.15 -0.52
N VAL A 96 2.03 -9.07 -1.21
CA VAL A 96 2.85 -7.84 -1.22
C VAL A 96 3.00 -7.29 0.20
N ILE A 97 1.91 -7.23 0.96
CA ILE A 97 1.96 -6.74 2.35
C ILE A 97 2.84 -7.65 3.21
N SER A 98 2.58 -8.95 3.18
CA SER A 98 3.26 -9.96 4.01
C SER A 98 4.76 -10.06 3.68
N SER A 99 5.12 -10.00 2.40
CA SER A 99 6.52 -10.03 1.95
C SER A 99 7.32 -8.81 2.39
N ASN A 100 6.65 -7.67 2.61
CA ASN A 100 7.29 -6.46 3.12
C ASN A 100 7.54 -6.48 4.64
N SER A 101 6.89 -7.36 5.40
CA SER A 101 7.14 -7.53 6.85
C SER A 101 8.57 -8.02 7.15
N SER A 102 9.06 -8.98 6.37
CA SER A 102 10.38 -9.62 6.54
C SER A 102 11.58 -8.71 6.32
N LYS A 103 11.37 -7.56 5.68
CA LYS A 103 12.42 -6.59 5.32
C LYS A 103 12.46 -5.37 6.25
N GLN A 104 11.62 -5.35 7.29
CA GLN A 104 11.41 -4.19 8.15
C GLN A 104 12.42 -4.10 9.32
N GLU A 105 13.24 -5.13 9.54
CA GLU A 105 14.15 -5.16 10.70
C GLU A 105 15.42 -4.30 10.57
N HIS A 106 15.81 -3.83 9.38
CA HIS A 106 17.08 -3.09 9.26
C HIS A 106 17.14 -1.86 8.36
N ASP A 107 16.17 -1.63 7.47
CA ASP A 107 16.20 -0.44 6.62
C ASP A 107 14.95 0.39 6.79
N HIS A 108 15.19 1.61 7.26
CA HIS A 108 14.20 2.61 7.58
C HIS A 108 13.09 2.72 6.53
N ILE A 109 11.88 3.05 7.02
CA ILE A 109 10.71 3.53 6.28
C ILE A 109 11.04 4.88 5.59
N HIS A 110 12.02 4.87 4.69
CA HIS A 110 12.51 6.02 3.93
C HIS A 110 12.47 5.77 2.42
N ASN A 111 12.04 4.58 1.98
CA ASN A 111 11.77 4.35 0.57
C ASN A 111 10.32 4.74 0.26
N ASP A 112 10.11 6.00 -0.13
CA ASP A 112 8.79 6.59 -0.44
C ASP A 112 7.95 5.69 -1.35
N SER A 113 8.57 5.02 -2.32
CA SER A 113 7.89 4.10 -3.24
C SER A 113 7.26 2.90 -2.52
N ARG A 114 7.91 2.35 -1.47
CA ARG A 114 7.39 1.20 -0.72
C ARG A 114 6.18 1.60 0.13
N VAL A 115 6.22 2.80 0.72
CA VAL A 115 5.08 3.33 1.48
C VAL A 115 3.88 3.49 0.56
N ILE A 116 4.05 4.08 -0.63
CA ILE A 116 2.98 4.25 -1.61
C ILE A 116 2.35 2.91 -2.00
N VAL A 117 3.17 1.90 -2.30
CA VAL A 117 2.67 0.55 -2.63
C VAL A 117 1.86 -0.04 -1.49
N LEU A 118 2.38 -0.02 -0.25
CA LEU A 118 1.65 -0.54 0.92
C LEU A 118 0.35 0.22 1.18
N THR A 119 0.35 1.54 1.05
CA THR A 119 -0.86 2.35 1.17
C THR A 119 -1.91 1.96 0.14
N SER A 120 -1.51 1.78 -1.14
CA SER A 120 -2.42 1.29 -2.17
C SER A 120 -2.96 -0.12 -1.87
N CYS A 121 -2.10 -1.03 -1.41
CA CYS A 121 -2.50 -2.38 -1.00
C CYS A 121 -3.55 -2.36 0.12
N PHE A 122 -3.29 -1.63 1.22
CA PHE A 122 -4.25 -1.52 2.32
C PHE A 122 -5.53 -0.79 1.92
N SER A 123 -5.44 0.23 1.04
CA SER A 123 -6.63 0.92 0.52
C SER A 123 -7.53 -0.02 -0.28
N MET A 124 -6.94 -0.91 -1.07
CA MET A 124 -7.67 -1.93 -1.81
C MET A 124 -8.33 -2.93 -0.87
N LEU A 125 -7.60 -3.50 0.09
CA LEU A 125 -8.18 -4.43 1.08
C LEU A 125 -9.31 -3.76 1.88
N ALA A 126 -9.11 -2.52 2.33
CA ALA A 126 -10.14 -1.77 3.05
C ALA A 126 -11.39 -1.54 2.20
N THR A 127 -11.25 -1.38 0.89
CA THR A 127 -12.39 -1.29 -0.04
C THR A 127 -13.14 -2.60 -0.08
N MET A 128 -12.43 -3.72 -0.29
CA MET A 128 -13.06 -5.04 -0.38
C MET A 128 -13.65 -5.54 0.95
N CYS A 129 -13.11 -5.09 2.09
CA CYS A 129 -13.67 -5.41 3.40
C CYS A 129 -15.01 -4.70 3.71
N LYS A 130 -15.37 -3.66 2.96
CA LYS A 130 -16.66 -2.97 3.10
C LYS A 130 -17.81 -3.71 2.41
N ASP A 131 -17.48 -4.60 1.49
CA ASP A 131 -18.45 -5.35 0.68
C ASP A 131 -18.62 -6.79 1.19
N ALA A 132 -19.42 -7.59 0.46
CA ALA A 132 -19.67 -9.01 0.75
C ALA A 132 -18.41 -9.90 0.72
N THR A 133 -17.26 -9.37 0.29
CA THR A 133 -15.99 -10.10 0.19
C THR A 133 -15.18 -10.15 1.50
N ARG A 134 -15.65 -9.46 2.55
CA ARG A 134 -14.96 -9.40 3.85
C ARG A 134 -14.63 -10.78 4.43
N ASP A 135 -15.58 -11.71 4.41
CA ASP A 135 -15.41 -12.99 5.10
C ASP A 135 -14.40 -13.89 4.36
N ILE A 136 -14.27 -13.72 3.04
CA ILE A 136 -13.25 -14.37 2.21
C ILE A 136 -11.86 -13.84 2.57
N ILE A 137 -11.73 -12.51 2.67
CA ILE A 137 -10.47 -11.85 3.07
C ILE A 137 -10.08 -12.26 4.50
N ALA A 138 -11.02 -12.27 5.42
CA ALA A 138 -10.77 -12.61 6.82
C ALA A 138 -10.38 -14.09 7.03
N SER A 139 -10.85 -14.99 6.15
CA SER A 139 -10.52 -16.43 6.20
C SER A 139 -9.21 -16.79 5.50
N SER A 140 -8.56 -15.85 4.81
CA SER A 140 -7.26 -16.06 4.20
C SER A 140 -6.17 -16.33 5.24
N GLU A 141 -5.30 -17.30 4.96
CA GLU A 141 -4.12 -17.63 5.78
C GLU A 141 -3.15 -16.45 5.93
N LYS A 142 -3.19 -15.48 5.01
CA LYS A 142 -2.31 -14.30 4.99
C LYS A 142 -2.88 -13.11 5.78
N CYS A 143 -4.12 -13.20 6.24
CA CYS A 143 -4.78 -12.14 6.99
C CYS A 143 -4.01 -11.75 8.27
N PRO A 144 -3.54 -12.70 9.11
CA PRO A 144 -2.76 -12.36 10.31
C PRO A 144 -1.50 -11.54 10.00
N SER A 145 -0.74 -11.91 8.96
CA SER A 145 0.47 -11.17 8.57
C SER A 145 0.15 -9.75 8.11
N CYS A 146 -0.97 -9.55 7.42
CA CYS A 146 -1.42 -8.22 7.04
C CYS A 146 -1.76 -7.34 8.25
N ILE A 147 -2.39 -7.93 9.28
CA ILE A 147 -2.71 -7.25 10.55
C ILE A 147 -1.43 -6.87 11.31
N ASP A 148 -0.44 -7.77 11.34
CA ASP A 148 0.85 -7.50 12.01
C ASP A 148 1.57 -6.31 11.34
N VAL A 149 1.62 -6.29 10.01
CA VAL A 149 2.22 -5.17 9.25
C VAL A 149 1.46 -3.87 9.50
N ALA A 150 0.13 -3.89 9.48
CA ALA A 150 -0.68 -2.71 9.75
C ALA A 150 -0.43 -2.17 11.17
N SER A 151 -0.38 -3.06 12.16
CA SER A 151 -0.10 -2.74 13.56
C SER A 151 1.27 -2.07 13.71
N ASN A 152 2.31 -2.63 13.08
CA ASN A 152 3.65 -2.05 13.08
C ASN A 152 3.67 -0.64 12.47
N ILE A 153 2.97 -0.43 11.35
CA ILE A 153 2.86 0.89 10.71
C ILE A 153 2.18 1.91 11.64
N ILE A 154 1.11 1.51 12.33
CA ILE A 154 0.38 2.36 13.28
C ILE A 154 1.26 2.72 14.48
N CYS A 155 1.95 1.75 15.07
CA CYS A 155 2.87 1.99 16.19
C CYS A 155 3.98 2.98 15.81
N LEU A 156 4.63 2.75 14.66
CA LEU A 156 5.70 3.62 14.16
C LEU A 156 5.21 5.04 13.85
N SER A 157 3.94 5.18 13.44
CA SER A 157 3.33 6.49 13.19
C SER A 157 3.05 7.23 14.50
N THR A 158 2.55 6.52 15.51
CA THR A 158 2.27 7.07 16.85
C THR A 158 3.56 7.53 17.54
N ASP A 159 4.64 6.75 17.47
CA ASP A 159 5.94 7.12 18.06
C ASP A 159 6.55 8.37 17.40
N LYS A 160 6.41 8.49 16.07
CA LYS A 160 6.84 9.68 15.33
C LYS A 160 6.04 10.93 15.73
N MET A 161 4.73 10.80 15.93
CA MET A 161 3.89 11.90 16.40
C MET A 161 4.24 12.34 17.82
N SER A 162 4.48 11.38 18.72
CA SER A 162 4.90 11.66 20.10
C SER A 162 6.23 12.42 20.16
N ARG A 163 7.23 12.02 19.36
CA ARG A 163 8.53 12.72 19.28
C ARG A 163 8.40 14.14 18.70
N ARG A 164 7.58 14.32 17.67
CA ARG A 164 7.33 15.66 17.08
C ARG A 164 6.63 16.59 18.07
N LYS A 165 5.69 16.07 18.86
CA LYS A 165 5.02 16.84 19.92
C LYS A 165 6.01 17.26 21.02
N GLU A 166 6.94 16.38 21.40
CA GLU A 166 7.98 16.68 22.39
C GLU A 166 8.98 17.75 21.90
N ILE A 167 9.38 17.71 20.63
CA ILE A 167 10.26 18.72 20.02
C ILE A 167 9.55 20.08 19.94
N ALA A 168 8.29 20.11 19.47
CA ALA A 168 7.51 21.34 19.40
C ALA A 168 7.31 22.00 20.80
N LEU A 169 7.13 21.19 21.85
CA LEU A 169 7.04 21.68 23.23
C LEU A 169 8.38 22.24 23.76
N LYS A 170 9.51 21.68 23.34
CA LYS A 170 10.84 22.17 23.71
C LYS A 170 11.17 23.50 23.03
N ASP A 171 10.82 23.65 21.76
CA ASP A 171 11.07 24.88 20.98
C ASP A 171 10.27 26.08 21.53
N ILE A 172 9.04 25.85 22.02
CA ILE A 172 8.21 26.89 22.65
C ILE A 172 8.82 27.36 23.99
N ASN A 173 9.37 26.43 24.79
CA ASN A 173 10.00 26.78 26.07
C ASN A 173 11.32 27.53 25.91
N SER A 174 12.06 27.34 24.81
CA SER A 174 13.30 28.07 24.51
C SER A 174 13.09 29.52 24.04
N CYS A 175 11.88 29.92 23.66
CA CYS A 175 11.58 31.29 23.19
C CYS A 175 11.11 32.26 24.30
N SER A 176 11.10 31.85 25.57
CA SER A 176 10.54 32.66 26.68
C SER A 176 11.56 33.51 27.46
N SER A 177 12.80 33.64 26.98
CA SER A 177 13.82 34.50 27.62
C SER A 177 14.08 35.78 26.82
N SER A 178 13.08 36.66 26.79
CA SER A 178 13.26 38.12 26.68
C SER A 178 12.09 38.82 27.38
N PRO A 179 12.29 39.40 28.57
CA PRO A 179 11.25 40.12 29.28
C PRO A 179 11.30 41.60 28.91
N SER A 180 10.31 42.10 28.18
CA SER A 180 9.87 43.50 28.29
C SER A 180 8.68 43.79 27.37
N GLY A 181 7.57 44.23 27.97
CA GLY A 181 6.56 45.04 27.27
C GLY A 181 5.22 44.36 27.03
N ASP A 182 4.29 44.66 27.94
CA ASP A 182 2.86 44.86 27.72
C ASP A 182 1.93 43.62 27.64
N ASN A 183 0.95 43.65 28.54
CA ASN A 183 0.32 42.50 29.19
C ASN A 183 -1.11 42.25 28.68
N GLU A 184 -1.39 42.49 27.40
CA GLU A 184 -2.78 42.42 26.86
C GLU A 184 -2.99 41.47 25.68
N GLU A 185 -1.95 41.00 24.98
CA GLU A 185 -2.12 40.09 23.82
C GLU A 185 -2.06 38.59 24.16
N ARG A 186 -1.82 38.23 25.44
CA ARG A 186 -1.54 36.83 25.83
C ARG A 186 -2.78 35.94 25.96
N GLU A 187 -3.98 36.52 26.07
CA GLU A 187 -5.23 35.73 26.14
C GLU A 187 -5.74 35.27 24.76
N VAL A 188 -5.35 35.92 23.67
CA VAL A 188 -5.84 35.57 22.32
C VAL A 188 -5.14 34.31 21.77
N ALA A 189 -3.88 34.08 22.12
CA ALA A 189 -3.11 32.95 21.60
C ALA A 189 -3.52 31.58 22.20
N ILE A 190 -4.01 31.56 23.44
CA ILE A 190 -4.45 30.30 24.09
C ILE A 190 -5.83 29.87 23.56
N ALA A 191 -6.68 30.81 23.14
CA ALA A 191 -7.98 30.52 22.55
C ALA A 191 -7.88 29.85 21.17
N ALA A 192 -6.86 30.17 20.36
CA ALA A 192 -6.71 29.61 19.01
C ALA A 192 -6.31 28.11 18.99
N ALA A 193 -5.63 27.62 20.02
CA ALA A 193 -5.21 26.21 20.10
C ALA A 193 -6.36 25.25 20.43
N ASN A 194 -7.42 25.72 21.10
CA ASN A 194 -8.55 24.88 21.52
C ASN A 194 -9.68 24.78 20.47
N VAL A 195 -9.69 25.61 19.43
CA VAL A 195 -10.73 25.58 18.37
C VAL A 195 -10.43 24.55 17.29
N ALA A 196 -9.18 24.11 17.15
CA ALA A 196 -8.78 23.12 16.14
C ALA A 196 -9.18 21.66 16.50
N ASP A 197 -9.60 21.40 17.74
CA ASP A 197 -9.89 20.03 18.23
C ASP A 197 -11.40 19.68 18.19
N LEU A 198 -12.25 20.53 17.60
CA LEU A 198 -13.72 20.37 17.62
C LEU A 198 -14.39 20.24 16.24
N GLN A 199 -13.62 20.05 15.15
CA GLN A 199 -14.18 19.87 13.79
C GLN A 199 -13.81 18.53 13.12
N ILE A 200 -13.80 17.44 13.89
CA ILE A 200 -13.94 16.08 13.33
C ILE A 200 -15.26 15.49 13.82
N GLY A 201 -16.36 16.04 13.32
CA GLY A 201 -17.70 15.61 13.66
C GLY A 201 -18.67 16.10 12.60
N GLU A 202 -19.20 15.13 11.85
CA GLU A 202 -20.42 15.20 11.05
C GLU A 202 -20.34 15.90 9.69
N THR A 203 -20.44 15.10 8.62
CA THR A 203 -21.62 15.01 7.72
C THR A 203 -21.21 14.51 6.33
N PRO A 204 -22.15 14.01 5.51
CA PRO A 204 -23.11 12.93 5.73
C PRO A 204 -22.70 11.62 5.03
#